data_AF-A0A8S3K8F5-F1
#
_entry.id   AF-A0A8S3K8F5-F1
#
_cell.length_a   1.000
_cell.length_b   1.000
_cell.length_c   1.000
_cell.angle_alpha   90.00
_cell.angle_beta   90.00
_cell.angle_gamma   90.00
#
_symmetry.space_group_name_H-M   'P 1'
#
loop_
_entity.id
_entity.type
_entity.pdbx_description
1 polymer ?
#
loop_
_entity_poly.entity_id
_entity_poly.type
_entity_poly.pdbx_seq_one_letter_code
_entity_poly.pdbx_strand_id
1 'polypeptide(L)'
;LDVRLQIFDNDEFTQILASAIHEGYESVYNLTKMCIIRMSLVKGWGVDYRRKSVTNTPCWIEIFLDGPLKWLDSVLFTMRGPNQSITSVS
;
A
#
# COMPACT_ATOMS: atom_id res chain seq x y z
N LEU A 1 5.75 -4.65 -30.05
CA LEU A 1 4.73 -3.84 -29.35
C LEU A 1 5.16 -3.76 -27.90
N ASP A 2 5.71 -2.63 -27.48
CA ASP A 2 6.10 -2.38 -26.07
C ASP A 2 4.88 -1.80 -25.35
N VAL A 3 4.31 -2.54 -24.40
CA VAL A 3 3.18 -2.08 -23.57
C VAL A 3 3.76 -1.64 -22.24
N ARG A 4 3.66 -0.34 -21.96
CA ARG A 4 4.11 0.26 -20.70
C ARG A 4 2.91 0.76 -19.92
N LEU A 5 2.84 0.41 -18.65
CA LEU A 5 1.84 0.89 -17.70
C LEU A 5 2.57 1.61 -16.58
N GLN A 6 2.18 2.86 -16.32
CA GLN A 6 2.60 3.55 -15.11
C GLN A 6 1.78 2.98 -13.94
N ILE A 7 2.46 2.32 -13.01
CA ILE A 7 1.84 1.63 -11.87
C ILE A 7 1.88 2.44 -10.57
N PHE A 8 2.62 3.54 -10.56
CA PHE A 8 2.77 4.43 -9.41
C PHE A 8 3.17 5.84 -9.87
N ASP A 9 2.69 6.86 -9.16
CA ASP A 9 3.02 8.27 -9.36
C ASP A 9 3.32 8.94 -8.00
N ASN A 10 4.46 9.63 -7.88
CA ASN A 10 4.87 10.25 -6.63
C ASN A 10 4.06 11.51 -6.29
N ASP A 11 3.63 12.25 -7.30
CA ASP A 11 2.88 13.50 -7.08
C ASP A 11 1.45 13.17 -6.62
N GLU A 12 0.83 12.16 -7.24
CA GLU A 12 -0.46 11.63 -6.80
C GLU A 12 -0.39 11.08 -5.36
N PHE A 13 0.65 10.30 -5.04
CA PHE A 13 0.85 9.79 -3.69
C PHE A 13 1.00 10.92 -2.66
N THR A 14 1.73 11.99 -2.99
CA THR A 14 1.92 13.14 -2.09
C THR A 14 0.59 13.84 -1.79
N GLN A 15 -0.27 14.00 -2.80
CA GLN A 15 -1.60 14.59 -2.62
C GLN A 15 -2.49 13.73 -1.74
N ILE A 16 -2.50 12.41 -1.95
CA ILE A 16 -3.25 11.46 -1.12
C ILE A 16 -2.73 11.48 0.32
N LEU A 17 -1.40 11.48 0.52
CA LEU A 17 -0.79 11.56 1.85
C LEU A 17 -1.18 12.85 2.58
N ALA A 18 -1.16 13.99 1.88
CA ALA A 18 -1.59 15.26 2.46
C ALA A 18 -3.06 15.21 2.93
N SER A 19 -3.96 14.61 2.13
CA SER A 19 -5.36 14.40 2.53
C SER A 19 -5.48 13.48 3.75
N ALA A 20 -4.78 12.35 3.75
CA ALA A 20 -4.84 11.36 4.82
C ALA A 20 -4.36 11.91 6.17
N ILE A 21 -3.39 12.82 6.17
CA ILE A 21 -2.93 13.51 7.39
C ILE A 21 -4.09 14.24 8.09
N HIS A 22 -4.97 14.88 7.34
CA HIS A 22 -6.14 15.58 7.89
C HIS A 22 -7.21 14.63 8.44
N GLU A 23 -7.28 13.40 7.92
CA GLU A 23 -8.22 12.37 8.38
C GLU A 23 -7.73 11.66 9.65
N GLY A 24 -6.41 11.61 9.87
CA GLY A 24 -5.79 11.13 11.10
C GLY A 24 -4.96 9.86 10.93
N TYR A 25 -4.45 9.34 12.06
CA TYR A 25 -3.43 8.29 12.10
C TYR A 25 -3.80 7.05 11.29
N GLU A 26 -5.01 6.52 11.44
CA GLU A 26 -5.45 5.31 10.73
C GLU A 26 -5.50 5.50 9.21
N SER A 27 -5.87 6.69 8.73
CA SER A 27 -5.88 6.98 7.29
C SER A 27 -4.47 6.98 6.73
N VAL A 28 -3.54 7.67 7.40
CA VAL A 28 -2.11 7.66 7.04
C VAL A 28 -1.54 6.23 7.11
N TYR A 29 -1.76 5.49 8.20
CA TYR A 29 -1.25 4.14 8.36
C TYR A 29 -1.72 3.19 7.24
N ASN A 30 -2.97 3.33 6.79
CA ASN A 30 -3.51 2.53 5.68
C ASN A 30 -2.78 2.79 4.34
N LEU A 31 -2.16 3.95 4.14
CA LEU A 31 -1.36 4.24 2.93
C LEU A 31 -0.10 3.37 2.82
N THR A 32 0.31 2.68 3.88
CA THR A 32 1.37 1.64 3.82
C THR A 32 1.06 0.62 2.71
N LYS A 33 -0.23 0.30 2.50
CA LYS A 33 -0.68 -0.63 1.46
C LYS A 33 -0.45 -0.10 0.04
N MET A 34 -0.45 1.22 -0.18
CA MET A 34 -0.15 1.82 -1.48
C MET A 34 1.34 1.77 -1.83
N CYS A 35 2.21 1.65 -0.82
CA CYS A 35 3.66 1.57 -1.01
C CYS A 35 4.15 0.15 -1.37
N ILE A 36 3.22 -0.81 -1.50
CA ILE A 36 3.51 -2.21 -1.78
C ILE A 36 2.75 -2.62 -3.04
N ILE A 37 3.49 -2.99 -4.08
CA ILE A 37 2.92 -3.47 -5.34
C ILE A 37 3.11 -4.98 -5.44
N ARG A 38 2.03 -5.71 -5.72
CA ARG A 38 2.06 -7.15 -5.97
C ARG A 38 1.79 -7.43 -7.43
N MET A 39 2.69 -8.14 -8.09
CA MET A 39 2.56 -8.50 -9.50
C MET A 39 2.80 -10.00 -9.70
N SER A 40 1.89 -10.70 -10.39
CA SER A 40 2.13 -12.07 -10.83
C SER A 40 2.87 -12.11 -12.15
N LEU A 41 3.68 -13.15 -12.30
CA LEU A 41 4.28 -13.49 -13.58
C LEU A 41 3.39 -14.51 -14.30
N VAL A 42 2.96 -14.18 -15.53
CA VAL A 42 2.19 -15.03 -16.46
C VAL A 42 0.73 -15.32 -16.07
N LYS A 43 0.42 -15.59 -14.80
CA LYS A 43 -0.93 -16.01 -14.37
C LYS A 43 -1.66 -14.90 -13.63
N GLY A 44 -2.81 -14.46 -14.14
CA GLY A 44 -3.67 -13.49 -13.46
C GLY A 44 -4.37 -14.05 -12.20
N TRP A 45 -4.77 -13.12 -11.32
CA TRP A 45 -5.56 -13.35 -10.11
C TRP A 45 -6.64 -12.27 -9.99
N GLY A 46 -7.64 -12.49 -9.14
CA GLY A 46 -8.66 -11.50 -8.81
C GLY A 46 -10.07 -11.94 -9.15
N VAL A 47 -10.98 -10.98 -9.26
CA VAL A 47 -12.41 -11.23 -9.47
C VAL A 47 -12.67 -12.07 -10.73
N ASP A 48 -11.97 -11.73 -11.82
CA ASP A 48 -12.13 -12.36 -13.15
C ASP A 48 -11.32 -13.65 -13.33
N TYR A 49 -10.59 -14.10 -12.32
CA TYR A 49 -9.74 -15.29 -12.39
C TYR A 49 -10.21 -16.37 -11.42
N ARG A 50 -9.84 -17.62 -11.72
CA ARG A 50 -10.00 -18.76 -10.79
C ARG A 50 -9.21 -18.55 -9.49
N ARG A 51 -8.06 -17.90 -9.59
CA ARG A 51 -7.18 -17.60 -8.44
C ARG A 51 -7.68 -16.34 -7.75
N LYS A 52 -8.15 -16.47 -6.51
CA LYS A 52 -8.73 -15.36 -5.75
C LYS A 52 -7.70 -14.53 -4.98
N SER A 53 -6.52 -15.08 -4.74
CA SER A 53 -5.38 -14.38 -4.15
C SER A 53 -4.13 -14.51 -5.01
N VAL A 54 -3.25 -13.52 -4.91
CA VAL A 54 -1.88 -13.54 -5.44
C VAL A 54 -1.10 -14.79 -5.03
N THR A 55 -1.28 -15.24 -3.79
CA THR A 55 -0.59 -16.41 -3.24
C THR A 55 -1.00 -17.73 -3.93
N ASN A 56 -2.06 -17.72 -4.74
CA ASN A 56 -2.44 -18.86 -5.57
C ASN A 56 -1.79 -18.86 -6.95
N THR A 57 -0.97 -17.85 -7.27
CA THR A 57 -0.16 -17.83 -8.49
C THR A 57 1.17 -18.53 -8.28
N PRO A 58 1.69 -19.24 -9.29
CA PRO A 58 2.92 -20.02 -9.15
C PRO A 58 4.18 -19.15 -8.98
N CYS A 59 4.16 -17.91 -9.46
CA CYS A 59 5.25 -16.97 -9.34
C CYS A 59 4.70 -15.54 -9.31
N TRP A 60 5.13 -14.77 -8.33
CA TRP A 60 4.76 -13.37 -8.14
C TRP A 60 5.88 -12.66 -7.39
N ILE A 61 5.89 -11.34 -7.48
CA ILE A 61 6.82 -10.47 -6.76
C ILE A 61 6.04 -9.46 -5.93
N GLU A 62 6.65 -9.05 -4.83
CA GLU A 62 6.25 -7.93 -4.01
C GLU A 62 7.32 -6.85 -4.15
N ILE A 63 6.92 -5.66 -4.56
CA ILE A 63 7.79 -4.50 -4.76
C ILE A 63 7.45 -3.51 -3.65
N PHE A 64 8.47 -3.11 -2.90
CA PHE A 64 8.38 -2.09 -1.87
C PHE A 64 8.92 -0.78 -2.43
N LEU A 65 8.15 0.30 -2.27
CA LEU A 65 8.52 1.63 -2.75
C LEU A 65 9.20 2.41 -1.61
N ASP A 66 10.53 2.34 -1.54
CA ASP A 66 11.32 2.92 -0.45
C ASP A 66 11.09 4.43 -0.25
N GLY A 67 10.93 5.19 -1.34
CA GLY A 67 10.67 6.63 -1.27
C GLY A 67 9.35 6.95 -0.55
N PRO A 68 8.20 6.52 -1.09
CA PRO A 68 6.91 6.62 -0.44
C PRO A 68 6.88 6.09 1.00
N LEU A 69 7.52 4.93 1.27
CA LEU A 69 7.62 4.37 2.62
C LEU A 69 8.33 5.33 3.60
N LYS A 70 9.44 5.94 3.20
CA LYS A 70 10.19 6.89 4.04
C LYS A 70 9.39 8.15 4.34
N TRP A 71 8.65 8.67 3.35
CA TRP A 71 7.78 9.82 3.56
C TRP A 71 6.66 9.49 4.52
N LEU A 72 6.03 8.33 4.35
CA LEU A 72 4.99 7.85 5.24
C LEU A 72 5.49 7.68 6.68
N ASP A 73 6.65 7.03 6.85
CA ASP A 73 7.29 6.84 8.16
C ASP A 73 7.57 8.16 8.87
N SER A 74 8.09 9.15 8.13
CA SER A 74 8.36 10.49 8.67
C SER A 74 7.09 11.17 9.20
N VAL A 75 5.98 11.02 8.48
CA VAL A 75 4.68 11.55 8.92
C VAL A 75 4.19 10.80 10.16
N LEU A 76 4.14 9.47 10.10
CA LEU A 76 3.65 8.62 11.19
C LEU A 76 4.44 8.84 12.49
N PHE A 77 5.75 9.05 12.40
CA PHE A 77 6.60 9.35 13.55
C PHE A 77 6.17 10.62 14.31
N THR A 78 5.59 11.60 13.61
CA THR A 78 5.13 12.86 14.22
C THR A 78 3.69 12.80 14.73
N MET A 79 2.92 11.77 14.35
CA MET A 79 1.53 11.64 14.76
C MET A 79 1.42 11.02 16.16
N ARG A 80 0.45 11.50 16.94
CA ARG A 80 0.02 10.76 18.14
C ARG A 80 -0.59 9.45 17.62
N GLY A 81 -0.13 8.32 18.15
CA GLY A 81 -0.50 6.98 17.70
C GLY A 81 -2.02 6.71 17.74
N PRO A 82 -2.45 5.46 17.48
CA PRO A 82 -3.86 5.15 17.33
C PRO A 82 -4.68 5.59 18.55
N ASN A 83 -5.84 6.22 18.30
CA ASN A 83 -6.76 6.66 19.36
C ASN A 83 -7.48 5.49 20.06
N GLN A 84 -7.38 4.28 19.50
CA GLN A 84 -7.93 3.07 20.11
C GLN A 84 -6.92 2.48 21.10
N SER A 85 -7.33 2.39 22.36
CA SER A 85 -6.62 1.64 23.38
C SER A 85 -6.63 0.15 23.05
N ILE A 86 -5.46 -0.43 22.82
CA ILE A 86 -5.30 -1.88 22.67
C ILE A 86 -5.40 -2.51 24.05
N THR A 87 -6.37 -3.40 24.25
CA THR A 87 -6.49 -4.20 25.47
C THR A 87 -5.64 -5.46 25.35
N SER A 88 -5.01 -5.89 26.45
CA SER A 88 -4.26 -7.16 26.49
C SER A 88 -5.16 -8.40 26.60
N VAL A 89 -6.48 -8.19 26.73
CA VAL A 89 -7.51 -9.22 26.72
C VAL A 89 -8.31 -9.12 25.43
N SER A 90 -8.57 -10.27 24.81
CA SER A 90 -9.38 -10.42 23.58
C SER A 90 -10.81 -10.83 23.91
#